data_AF-A0A0G1IJH5-F1
#
_entry.id   AF-A0A0G1IJH5-F1
#
_cell.length_a   1.000
_cell.length_b   1.000
_cell.length_c   1.000
_cell.angle_alpha   90.00
_cell.angle_beta   90.00
_cell.angle_gamma   90.00
#
_symmetry.space_group_name_H-M   'P 1'
#
loop_
_entity.id
_entity.type
_entity.pdbx_description
1 polymer ?
#
loop_
_entity_poly.entity_id
_entity_poly.type
_entity_poly.pdbx_seq_one_letter_code
_entity_poly.pdbx_strand_id
1 'polypeptide(L)'
;MIQKFIKFISSHKIIAALFFLALAYGGYWGYKKMTDTSGQPTYLLAQIKRGVITASVSGSGQISASNQVDIKAKASGDVVYVGAKNGDGVAAGALLLQLDARDAQKSVRDAEANLENAKLSLEKFKVTNSKEKLEADLKKAYEDGFNETSNAFLDLPTIMAGLNDLLFKNNFISSQTNLNYYSDAVKSYDEKAVLYKDDAFNSYQAARKAYDQNFTDYKSTSRFSDEASVEKIVNQTYDATKLISEAAKDASNLIQFYKDKLIEQDLKPNALADTHLSSLNTYTSKTNAHITSLLSVRDTIQDKKDAFVNADFDLQSQELSVKQRENALQDTKEKLSDYFVRAPADGVAAKINFKKSDSVSGGAIAATFITNQRIAEISLNEIDVAKIKVGQKSTLTFDAIPDLSISGEVAEIDTIGTVSQGVVSYMVKITFDTQDERVKPGMSVSAAIITNVKTDVLMAPVSAVKSQGGMQYAEIKNSDAAPVQMQVETGIANDEFIEIISGVKEGDNVVSGTISAQTNTTQTQQQSGGLRIPGLQGQGGARGQGR
;
A
#
# COMPACT_ATOMS: atom_id res chain seq x y z
N MET A 1 -30.70 -75.33 -77.56
CA MET A 1 -31.23 -74.12 -78.24
C MET A 1 -30.11 -73.21 -78.76
N ILE A 2 -29.00 -73.05 -78.03
CA ILE A 2 -27.87 -72.17 -78.38
C ILE A 2 -27.13 -72.57 -79.68
N GLN A 3 -26.99 -73.88 -79.97
CA GLN A 3 -26.32 -74.32 -81.20
C GLN A 3 -27.10 -74.03 -82.49
N LYS A 4 -28.44 -73.90 -82.43
CA LYS A 4 -29.26 -73.47 -83.59
C LYS A 4 -29.17 -71.95 -83.82
N PHE A 5 -29.00 -71.19 -82.74
CA PHE A 5 -28.88 -69.73 -82.78
C PHE A 5 -27.54 -69.27 -83.39
N ILE A 6 -26.45 -69.98 -83.09
CA ILE A 6 -25.12 -69.70 -83.63
C ILE A 6 -25.07 -69.98 -85.15
N LYS A 7 -25.73 -71.05 -85.63
CA LYS A 7 -25.86 -71.30 -87.07
C LYS A 7 -26.70 -70.24 -87.78
N PHE A 8 -27.76 -69.71 -87.15
CA PHE A 8 -28.59 -68.64 -87.71
C PHE A 8 -27.84 -67.30 -87.85
N ILE A 9 -27.02 -66.94 -86.86
CA ILE A 9 -26.18 -65.73 -86.91
C ILE A 9 -25.11 -65.83 -88.01
N SER A 10 -24.57 -67.02 -88.28
CA SER A 10 -23.58 -67.21 -89.34
C SER A 10 -24.12 -67.07 -90.76
N SER A 11 -25.43 -67.23 -90.98
CA SER A 11 -26.07 -67.13 -92.30
C SER A 11 -26.68 -65.75 -92.61
N HIS A 12 -26.85 -64.86 -91.61
CA HIS A 12 -27.51 -63.54 -91.77
C HIS A 12 -26.72 -62.39 -91.13
N LYS A 13 -25.53 -62.10 -91.67
CA LYS A 13 -24.55 -61.13 -91.12
C LYS A 13 -25.06 -59.69 -90.99
N ILE A 14 -26.06 -59.27 -91.78
CA ILE A 14 -26.56 -57.88 -91.79
C ILE A 14 -27.49 -57.60 -90.60
N ILE A 15 -28.29 -58.58 -90.16
CA ILE A 15 -29.28 -58.40 -89.08
C ILE A 15 -28.59 -58.32 -87.71
N ALA A 16 -27.48 -59.05 -87.53
CA ALA A 16 -26.68 -59.02 -86.30
C ALA A 16 -25.97 -57.66 -86.08
N ALA A 17 -25.56 -56.98 -87.16
CA ALA A 17 -24.89 -55.69 -87.08
C ALA A 17 -25.84 -54.56 -86.63
N LEU A 18 -27.10 -54.57 -87.10
CA LEU A 18 -28.11 -53.57 -86.71
C LEU A 18 -28.52 -53.67 -85.24
N PHE A 19 -28.58 -54.89 -84.68
CA PHE A 19 -28.93 -55.10 -83.28
C PHE A 19 -27.85 -54.58 -82.31
N PHE A 20 -26.57 -54.72 -82.66
CA PHE A 20 -25.45 -54.21 -81.86
C PHE A 20 -25.36 -52.68 -81.87
N LEU A 21 -25.69 -52.03 -83.00
CA LEU A 21 -25.70 -50.57 -83.12
C LEU A 21 -26.80 -49.93 -82.26
N ALA A 22 -27.97 -50.55 -82.16
CA ALA A 22 -29.06 -50.08 -81.31
C ALA A 22 -28.72 -50.18 -79.80
N LEU A 23 -28.05 -51.26 -79.38
CA LEU A 23 -27.58 -51.45 -78.00
C LEU A 23 -26.47 -50.46 -77.61
N ALA A 24 -25.54 -50.17 -78.53
CA ALA A 24 -24.48 -49.20 -78.29
C ALA A 24 -25.02 -47.76 -78.13
N TYR A 25 -26.02 -47.38 -78.94
CA TYR A 25 -26.64 -46.06 -78.85
C TYR A 25 -27.48 -45.89 -77.58
N GLY A 26 -28.25 -46.92 -77.19
CA GLY A 26 -29.02 -46.94 -75.94
C GLY A 26 -28.13 -46.90 -74.69
N GLY A 27 -26.99 -47.60 -74.71
CA GLY A 27 -26.01 -47.59 -73.62
C GLY A 27 -25.31 -46.24 -73.44
N TYR A 28 -24.99 -45.55 -74.53
CA TYR A 28 -24.30 -44.26 -74.47
C TYR A 28 -25.16 -43.12 -73.89
N TRP A 29 -26.47 -43.10 -74.21
CA TRP A 29 -27.36 -42.04 -73.72
C TRP A 29 -27.74 -42.21 -72.23
N GLY A 30 -27.89 -43.45 -71.76
CA GLY A 30 -28.14 -43.75 -70.35
C GLY A 30 -26.98 -43.39 -69.42
N TYR A 31 -25.73 -43.57 -69.89
CA TYR A 31 -24.52 -43.25 -69.10
C TYR A 31 -24.30 -41.75 -68.89
N LYS A 32 -24.71 -40.90 -69.84
CA LYS A 32 -24.49 -39.45 -69.76
C LYS A 32 -25.44 -38.73 -68.79
N LYS A 33 -26.63 -39.29 -68.51
CA LYS A 33 -27.63 -38.63 -67.65
C LYS A 33 -27.46 -38.92 -66.14
N MET A 34 -26.59 -39.86 -65.78
CA MET A 34 -26.32 -40.24 -64.38
C MET A 34 -24.97 -39.75 -63.84
N THR A 35 -24.15 -39.04 -64.62
CA THR A 35 -22.77 -38.67 -64.24
C THR A 35 -22.52 -37.19 -63.97
N ASP A 36 -23.52 -36.30 -64.05
CA ASP A 36 -23.39 -34.91 -63.59
C ASP A 36 -23.81 -34.77 -62.11
N THR A 37 -22.86 -34.95 -61.21
CA THR A 37 -22.92 -34.36 -59.86
C THR A 37 -21.57 -33.69 -59.60
N SER A 38 -21.53 -32.39 -59.85
CA SER A 38 -20.37 -31.53 -59.62
C SER A 38 -19.98 -31.56 -58.14
N GLY A 39 -18.70 -31.81 -57.86
CA GLY A 39 -18.15 -31.99 -56.51
C GLY A 39 -18.25 -30.73 -55.65
N GLN A 40 -18.82 -30.87 -54.45
CA GLN A 40 -18.82 -29.83 -53.42
C GLN A 40 -17.45 -29.80 -52.72
N PRO A 41 -16.88 -28.61 -52.42
CA PRO A 41 -15.62 -28.50 -51.67
C PRO A 41 -15.77 -29.08 -50.26
N THR A 42 -14.77 -29.85 -49.82
CA THR A 42 -14.73 -30.40 -48.45
C THR A 42 -14.00 -29.42 -47.55
N TYR A 43 -14.66 -28.98 -46.48
CA TYR A 43 -14.10 -28.02 -45.53
C TYR A 43 -13.51 -28.77 -44.33
N LEU A 44 -12.28 -28.43 -43.95
CA LEU A 44 -11.70 -28.81 -42.66
C LEU A 44 -12.24 -27.85 -41.61
N LEU A 45 -12.95 -28.41 -40.64
CA LEU A 45 -13.59 -27.65 -39.57
C LEU A 45 -12.81 -27.81 -38.27
N ALA A 46 -12.64 -26.70 -37.55
CA ALA A 46 -12.12 -26.67 -36.20
C ALA A 46 -13.18 -26.04 -35.28
N GLN A 47 -13.39 -26.62 -34.11
CA GLN A 47 -14.38 -26.11 -33.16
C GLN A 47 -13.75 -25.04 -32.26
N ILE A 48 -14.43 -23.90 -32.10
CA ILE A 48 -14.06 -22.86 -31.14
C ILE A 48 -14.30 -23.38 -29.73
N LYS A 49 -13.25 -23.34 -28.90
CA LYS A 49 -13.31 -23.78 -27.51
C LYS A 49 -12.66 -22.74 -26.61
N ARG A 50 -13.11 -22.68 -25.36
CA ARG A 50 -12.42 -21.92 -24.32
C ARG A 50 -11.16 -22.64 -23.88
N GLY A 51 -10.09 -21.88 -23.69
CA GLY A 51 -8.84 -22.41 -23.21
C GLY A 51 -7.89 -21.33 -22.72
N VAL A 52 -6.62 -21.71 -22.59
CA VAL A 52 -5.54 -20.82 -22.17
C VAL A 52 -4.64 -20.57 -23.36
N ILE A 53 -4.45 -19.31 -23.75
CA ILE A 53 -3.45 -18.93 -24.75
C ILE A 53 -2.27 -18.31 -24.02
N THR A 54 -1.09 -18.85 -24.32
CA THR A 54 0.20 -18.35 -23.83
C THR A 54 0.98 -17.80 -25.00
N ALA A 55 1.24 -16.50 -24.99
CA ALA A 55 2.13 -15.86 -25.96
C ALA A 55 3.57 -15.92 -25.43
N SER A 56 4.48 -16.44 -26.25
CA SER A 56 5.89 -16.55 -25.90
C SER A 56 6.80 -16.01 -26.98
N VAL A 57 7.97 -15.55 -26.57
CA VAL A 57 9.09 -15.25 -27.45
C VAL A 57 10.07 -16.41 -27.36
N SER A 58 10.39 -17.03 -28.50
CA SER A 58 11.38 -18.11 -28.57
C SER A 58 12.76 -17.56 -28.94
N GLY A 59 13.79 -18.00 -28.23
CA GLY A 59 15.19 -17.75 -28.58
C GLY A 59 16.02 -19.01 -28.44
N SER A 60 17.15 -19.05 -29.15
CA SER A 60 18.15 -20.10 -29.00
C SER A 60 19.43 -19.55 -28.39
N GLY A 61 20.19 -20.43 -27.76
CA GLY A 61 21.35 -20.05 -27.00
C GLY A 61 22.16 -21.23 -26.53
N GLN A 62 23.04 -20.97 -25.57
CA GLN A 62 23.90 -21.99 -24.97
C GLN A 62 23.86 -21.92 -23.45
N ILE A 63 24.23 -23.02 -22.83
CA ILE A 63 24.30 -23.11 -21.37
C ILE A 63 25.66 -22.63 -20.91
N SER A 64 25.67 -21.64 -20.02
CA SER A 64 26.87 -21.12 -19.39
C SER A 64 27.14 -21.82 -18.05
N ALA A 65 28.42 -22.01 -17.73
CA ALA A 65 28.84 -22.67 -16.50
C ALA A 65 28.99 -21.65 -15.36
N SER A 66 28.37 -21.97 -14.22
CA SER A 66 28.69 -21.52 -12.86
C SER A 66 28.88 -20.02 -12.65
N ASN A 67 28.04 -19.40 -11.83
CA ASN A 67 28.25 -18.01 -11.45
C ASN A 67 29.24 -17.93 -10.28
N GLN A 68 30.33 -17.18 -10.46
CA GLN A 68 31.27 -16.87 -9.38
C GLN A 68 30.73 -15.68 -8.59
N VAL A 69 30.52 -15.87 -7.29
CA VAL A 69 30.02 -14.85 -6.37
C VAL A 69 31.03 -14.63 -5.25
N ASP A 70 31.52 -13.40 -5.12
CA ASP A 70 32.36 -13.00 -4.00
C ASP A 70 31.49 -12.59 -2.80
N ILE A 71 31.59 -13.37 -1.73
CA ILE A 71 30.91 -13.12 -0.47
C ILE A 71 31.80 -12.21 0.37
N LYS A 72 31.30 -11.01 0.65
CA LYS A 72 32.02 -9.99 1.45
C LYS A 72 31.61 -10.08 2.91
N ALA A 73 32.57 -9.89 3.81
CA ALA A 73 32.29 -9.67 5.22
C ALA A 73 31.62 -8.30 5.40
N LYS A 74 30.50 -8.24 6.11
CA LYS A 74 29.79 -6.97 6.37
C LYS A 74 30.29 -6.27 7.63
N ALA A 75 30.73 -7.03 8.63
CA ALA A 75 31.35 -6.53 9.84
C ALA A 75 32.89 -6.70 9.83
N SER A 76 33.56 -5.91 10.67
CA SER A 76 34.99 -6.06 10.97
C SER A 76 35.16 -6.85 12.27
N GLY A 77 36.22 -7.65 12.39
CA GLY A 77 36.55 -8.36 13.63
C GLY A 77 37.49 -9.54 13.41
N ASP A 78 37.85 -10.20 14.50
CA ASP A 78 38.69 -11.40 14.46
C ASP A 78 37.87 -12.64 14.12
N VAL A 79 38.43 -13.52 13.29
CA VAL A 79 37.79 -14.78 12.90
C VAL A 79 37.86 -15.78 14.05
N VAL A 80 36.71 -16.19 14.56
CA VAL A 80 36.59 -17.17 15.66
C VAL A 80 36.37 -18.58 15.13
N TYR A 81 35.72 -18.70 13.97
CA TYR A 81 35.38 -19.98 13.34
C TYR A 81 35.39 -19.89 11.82
N VAL A 82 35.86 -20.95 11.17
CA VAL A 82 35.83 -21.17 9.71
C VAL A 82 35.18 -22.53 9.46
N GLY A 83 34.08 -22.54 8.71
CA GLY A 83 33.22 -23.71 8.55
C GLY A 83 33.40 -24.49 7.25
N ALA A 84 34.18 -23.98 6.30
CA ALA A 84 34.44 -24.63 5.01
C ALA A 84 35.91 -24.49 4.62
N LYS A 85 36.42 -25.43 3.83
CA LYS A 85 37.75 -25.38 3.20
C LYS A 85 37.62 -25.14 1.70
N ASN A 86 38.73 -24.75 1.09
CA ASN A 86 38.79 -24.55 -0.36
C ASN A 86 38.46 -25.88 -1.06
N GLY A 87 37.48 -25.85 -1.95
CA GLY A 87 36.98 -27.02 -2.69
C GLY A 87 35.83 -27.77 -2.02
N ASP A 88 35.41 -27.39 -0.81
CA ASP A 88 34.27 -28.04 -0.15
C ASP A 88 32.95 -27.66 -0.82
N GLY A 89 32.04 -28.63 -0.96
CA GLY A 89 30.64 -28.40 -1.29
C GLY A 89 29.89 -27.85 -0.08
N VAL A 90 29.18 -26.75 -0.25
CA VAL A 90 28.51 -26.02 0.82
C VAL A 90 27.06 -25.76 0.42
N ALA A 91 26.14 -26.05 1.35
CA ALA A 91 24.72 -25.79 1.17
C ALA A 91 24.37 -24.31 1.42
N ALA A 92 23.26 -23.84 0.85
CA ALA A 92 22.71 -22.51 1.08
C ALA A 92 22.51 -22.24 2.58
N GLY A 93 22.91 -21.06 3.04
CA GLY A 93 22.81 -20.63 4.44
C GLY A 93 23.87 -21.22 5.39
N ALA A 94 24.71 -22.14 4.93
CA ALA A 94 25.77 -22.72 5.75
C ALA A 94 26.78 -21.65 6.20
N LEU A 95 27.25 -21.78 7.44
CA LEU A 95 28.18 -20.83 8.06
C LEU A 95 29.59 -21.04 7.48
N LEU A 96 30.07 -20.05 6.75
CA LEU A 96 31.41 -20.07 6.15
C LEU A 96 32.44 -19.53 7.13
N LEU A 97 32.11 -18.41 7.79
CA LEU A 97 33.02 -17.69 8.66
C LEU A 97 32.24 -16.96 9.75
N GLN A 98 32.75 -16.99 10.97
CA GLN A 98 32.20 -16.27 12.12
C GLN A 98 33.25 -15.32 12.69
N LEU A 99 32.86 -14.06 12.83
CA LEU A 99 33.64 -13.01 13.48
C LEU A 99 33.28 -12.91 14.96
N ASP A 100 34.18 -12.34 15.77
CA ASP A 100 33.91 -12.10 17.19
C ASP A 100 32.77 -11.09 17.36
N ALA A 101 31.62 -11.61 17.78
CA ALA A 101 30.38 -10.87 17.88
C ALA A 101 30.02 -10.44 19.32
N ARG A 102 30.95 -10.54 20.29
CA ARG A 102 30.64 -10.30 21.72
C ARG A 102 30.03 -8.91 21.97
N ASP A 103 30.53 -7.88 21.30
CA ASP A 103 30.02 -6.51 21.42
C ASP A 103 28.65 -6.33 20.75
N ALA A 104 28.44 -6.99 19.60
CA ALA A 104 27.14 -7.00 18.93
C ALA A 104 26.08 -7.75 19.75
N GLN A 105 26.45 -8.89 20.36
CA GLN A 105 25.58 -9.63 21.28
C GLN A 105 25.24 -8.82 22.53
N LYS A 106 26.21 -8.09 23.09
CA LYS A 106 25.96 -7.14 24.19
C LYS A 106 24.97 -6.06 23.74
N SER A 107 25.16 -5.50 22.55
CA SER A 107 24.26 -4.47 22.00
C SER A 107 22.83 -4.98 21.83
N VAL A 108 22.63 -6.24 21.41
CA VAL A 108 21.30 -6.87 21.34
C VAL A 108 20.69 -6.98 22.74
N ARG A 109 21.44 -7.47 23.74
CA ARG A 109 20.93 -7.56 25.13
C ARG A 109 20.53 -6.19 25.68
N ASP A 110 21.35 -5.17 25.42
CA ASP A 110 21.06 -3.79 25.85
C ASP A 110 19.79 -3.26 25.15
N ALA A 111 19.59 -3.55 23.86
CA ALA A 111 18.38 -3.19 23.12
C ALA A 111 17.13 -3.93 23.60
N GLU A 112 17.24 -5.21 23.97
CA GLU A 112 16.14 -6.01 24.53
C GLU A 112 15.69 -5.43 25.88
N ALA A 113 16.63 -5.12 26.78
CA ALA A 113 16.32 -4.50 28.07
C ALA A 113 15.66 -3.12 27.90
N ASN A 114 16.10 -2.32 26.92
CA ASN A 114 15.49 -1.03 26.62
C ASN A 114 14.06 -1.16 26.08
N LEU A 115 13.80 -2.18 25.25
CA LEU A 115 12.45 -2.48 24.78
C LEU A 115 11.54 -2.92 25.93
N GLU A 116 12.02 -3.77 26.82
CA GLU A 116 11.27 -4.21 28.00
C GLU A 116 10.88 -3.03 28.91
N ASN A 117 11.83 -2.13 29.19
CA ASN A 117 11.56 -0.91 29.96
C ASN A 117 10.51 -0.01 29.30
N ALA A 118 10.53 0.14 27.98
CA ALA A 118 9.52 0.90 27.25
C ALA A 118 8.12 0.23 27.34
N LYS A 119 8.05 -1.10 27.24
CA LYS A 119 6.79 -1.85 27.41
C LYS A 119 6.23 -1.72 28.82
N LEU A 120 7.07 -1.82 29.85
CA LEU A 120 6.66 -1.60 31.24
C LEU A 120 6.15 -0.17 31.48
N SER A 121 6.78 0.82 30.84
CA SER A 121 6.34 2.22 30.91
C SER A 121 4.96 2.42 30.27
N LEU A 122 4.71 1.80 29.10
CA LEU A 122 3.41 1.78 28.44
C LEU A 122 2.34 1.10 29.30
N GLU A 123 2.66 -0.02 29.93
CA GLU A 123 1.73 -0.74 30.82
C GLU A 123 1.37 0.10 32.05
N LYS A 124 2.37 0.68 32.72
CA LYS A 124 2.16 1.60 33.84
C LYS A 124 1.30 2.80 33.42
N PHE A 125 1.53 3.35 32.23
CA PHE A 125 0.72 4.43 31.68
C PHE A 125 -0.75 4.00 31.49
N LYS A 126 -0.99 2.84 30.89
CA LYS A 126 -2.35 2.29 30.69
C LYS A 126 -3.11 2.08 31.99
N VAL A 127 -2.42 1.64 33.05
CA VAL A 127 -3.02 1.47 34.38
C VAL A 127 -3.28 2.80 35.08
N THR A 128 -2.35 3.76 34.97
CA THR A 128 -2.45 5.06 35.66
C THR A 128 -3.43 6.01 34.98
N ASN A 129 -3.58 5.89 33.66
CA ASN A 129 -4.47 6.71 32.85
C ASN A 129 -5.61 5.87 32.28
N SER A 130 -6.02 4.81 32.99
CA SER A 130 -7.21 4.07 32.64
C SER A 130 -8.41 5.00 32.72
N LYS A 131 -9.37 4.83 31.80
CA LYS A 131 -10.60 5.65 31.77
C LYS A 131 -11.29 5.69 33.13
N GLU A 132 -11.40 4.54 33.80
CA GLU A 132 -11.99 4.42 35.14
C GLU A 132 -11.26 5.26 36.19
N LYS A 133 -9.92 5.26 36.18
CA LYS A 133 -9.13 6.04 37.13
C LYS A 133 -9.22 7.54 36.85
N LEU A 134 -9.20 7.95 35.58
CA LEU A 134 -9.38 9.34 35.19
C LEU A 134 -10.77 9.87 35.57
N GLU A 135 -11.82 9.07 35.35
CA GLU A 135 -13.18 9.37 35.79
C GLU A 135 -13.27 9.49 37.33
N ALA A 136 -12.62 8.59 38.07
CA ALA A 136 -12.58 8.65 39.53
C ALA A 136 -11.84 9.90 40.06
N ASP A 137 -10.69 10.24 39.45
CA ASP A 137 -9.91 11.44 39.80
C ASP A 137 -10.69 12.73 39.49
N LEU A 138 -11.37 12.80 38.35
CA LEU A 138 -12.20 13.94 37.96
C LEU A 138 -13.39 14.11 38.91
N LYS A 139 -14.09 13.01 39.21
CA LYS A 139 -15.18 13.02 40.18
C LYS A 139 -14.73 13.52 41.54
N LYS A 140 -13.56 13.06 42.02
CA LYS A 140 -12.98 13.53 43.27
C LYS A 140 -12.71 15.04 43.23
N ALA A 141 -12.18 15.56 42.12
CA ALA A 141 -11.96 17.00 41.96
C ALA A 141 -13.27 17.81 42.06
N TYR A 142 -14.37 17.29 41.51
CA TYR A 142 -15.69 17.90 41.69
C TYR A 142 -16.19 17.84 43.15
N GLU A 143 -15.99 16.71 43.84
CA GLU A 143 -16.31 16.59 45.27
C GLU A 143 -15.53 17.60 46.13
N ASP A 144 -14.23 17.76 45.84
CA ASP A 144 -13.36 18.76 46.47
C ASP A 144 -13.84 20.19 46.12
N GLY A 145 -14.27 20.44 44.88
CA GLY A 145 -14.82 21.73 44.46
C GLY A 145 -16.08 22.12 45.22
N PHE A 146 -16.98 21.17 45.44
CA PHE A 146 -18.17 21.38 46.26
C PHE A 146 -17.80 21.64 47.74
N ASN A 147 -16.77 20.96 48.26
CA ASN A 147 -16.28 21.20 49.62
C ASN A 147 -15.76 22.63 49.80
N GLU A 148 -14.92 23.11 48.89
CA GLU A 148 -14.38 24.48 48.94
C GLU A 148 -15.47 25.54 48.78
N THR A 149 -16.46 25.27 47.91
CA THR A 149 -17.65 26.11 47.79
C THR A 149 -18.41 26.19 49.13
N SER A 150 -18.64 25.03 49.76
CA SER A 150 -19.33 24.96 51.05
C SER A 150 -18.57 25.69 52.16
N ASN A 151 -17.24 25.55 52.18
CA ASN A 151 -16.36 26.25 53.13
C ASN A 151 -16.46 27.77 52.98
N ALA A 152 -16.46 28.28 51.75
CA ALA A 152 -16.65 29.71 51.50
C ALA A 152 -18.00 30.20 52.07
N PHE A 153 -19.07 29.43 51.87
CA PHE A 153 -20.40 29.78 52.40
C PHE A 153 -20.54 29.72 53.93
N LEU A 154 -19.54 29.23 54.67
CA LEU A 154 -19.48 29.40 56.13
C LEU A 154 -19.17 30.84 56.53
N ASP A 155 -18.43 31.58 55.69
CA ASP A 155 -17.98 32.94 55.98
C ASP A 155 -18.72 34.01 55.15
N LEU A 156 -18.98 33.75 53.87
CA LEU A 156 -19.54 34.74 52.94
C LEU A 156 -20.83 35.41 53.43
N PRO A 157 -21.81 34.69 54.01
CA PRO A 157 -23.03 35.32 54.53
C PRO A 157 -22.74 36.35 55.64
N THR A 158 -21.85 36.01 56.57
CA THR A 158 -21.45 36.90 57.68
C THR A 158 -20.64 38.08 57.17
N ILE A 159 -19.73 37.86 56.21
CA ILE A 159 -18.96 38.94 55.58
C ILE A 159 -19.89 39.93 54.88
N MET A 160 -20.85 39.44 54.08
CA MET A 160 -21.79 40.30 53.36
C MET A 160 -22.72 41.08 54.29
N ALA A 161 -23.23 40.44 55.36
CA ALA A 161 -23.99 41.12 56.38
C ALA A 161 -23.14 42.19 57.10
N GLY A 162 -21.88 41.86 57.41
CA GLY A 162 -20.92 42.76 58.03
C GLY A 162 -20.57 43.97 57.17
N LEU A 163 -20.35 43.79 55.87
CA LEU A 163 -20.13 44.88 54.91
C LEU A 163 -21.36 45.78 54.81
N ASN A 164 -22.56 45.19 54.75
CA ASN A 164 -23.82 45.95 54.74
C ASN A 164 -23.94 46.83 55.98
N ASP A 165 -23.72 46.24 57.15
CA ASP A 165 -23.81 46.93 58.43
C ASP A 165 -22.79 48.06 58.53
N LEU A 166 -21.55 47.79 58.13
CA LEU A 166 -20.45 48.74 58.18
C LEU A 166 -20.69 49.97 57.29
N LEU A 167 -21.22 49.76 56.09
CA LEU A 167 -21.41 50.84 55.11
C LEU A 167 -22.75 51.56 55.27
N PHE A 168 -23.83 50.86 55.60
CA PHE A 168 -25.19 51.40 55.45
C PHE A 168 -25.96 51.59 56.76
N LYS A 169 -25.45 51.16 57.91
CA LYS A 169 -26.04 51.58 59.21
C LYS A 169 -25.71 53.04 59.51
N ASN A 170 -26.44 53.59 60.49
CA ASN A 170 -26.33 54.98 60.92
C ASN A 170 -25.63 55.03 62.29
N ASN A 171 -24.37 54.61 62.37
CA ASN A 171 -23.66 54.47 63.65
C ASN A 171 -23.07 55.80 64.16
N PHE A 172 -22.78 56.73 63.26
CA PHE A 172 -22.21 58.04 63.62
C PHE A 172 -23.29 59.08 63.92
N ILE A 173 -24.29 59.21 63.04
CA ILE A 173 -25.39 60.17 63.14
C ILE A 173 -26.65 59.50 62.60
N SER A 174 -27.79 59.69 63.28
CA SER A 174 -29.06 58.99 62.95
C SER A 174 -29.62 59.28 61.55
N SER A 175 -29.26 60.42 60.95
CA SER A 175 -29.82 60.90 59.67
C SER A 175 -29.05 60.46 58.42
N GLN A 176 -27.90 59.79 58.56
CA GLN A 176 -27.07 59.41 57.41
C GLN A 176 -26.35 58.08 57.63
N THR A 177 -26.11 57.36 56.53
CA THR A 177 -25.34 56.12 56.54
C THR A 177 -23.87 56.38 56.86
N ASN A 178 -23.18 55.36 57.36
CA ASN A 178 -21.74 55.42 57.62
C ASN A 178 -20.95 55.78 56.35
N LEU A 179 -21.32 55.21 55.20
CA LEU A 179 -20.73 55.52 53.89
C LEU A 179 -20.80 57.02 53.57
N ASN A 180 -21.97 57.64 53.72
CA ASN A 180 -22.12 59.09 53.49
C ASN A 180 -21.38 59.88 54.57
N TYR A 181 -21.41 59.46 55.84
CA TYR A 181 -20.68 60.13 56.92
C TYR A 181 -19.17 60.24 56.62
N TYR A 182 -18.53 59.14 56.22
CA TYR A 182 -17.09 59.15 55.92
C TYR A 182 -16.74 60.10 54.78
N SER A 183 -17.54 60.14 53.71
CA SER A 183 -17.33 61.05 52.59
C SER A 183 -17.61 62.51 52.99
N ASP A 184 -18.77 62.77 53.58
CA ASP A 184 -19.25 64.11 53.91
C ASP A 184 -18.37 64.83 54.94
N ALA A 185 -17.74 64.09 55.85
CA ALA A 185 -16.85 64.64 56.86
C ALA A 185 -15.56 65.24 56.29
N VAL A 186 -15.12 64.81 55.09
CA VAL A 186 -13.83 65.23 54.50
C VAL A 186 -13.94 65.76 53.07
N LYS A 187 -15.11 65.70 52.43
CA LYS A 187 -15.31 66.17 51.03
C LYS A 187 -14.99 67.64 50.81
N SER A 188 -15.10 68.49 51.84
CA SER A 188 -14.72 69.90 51.76
C SER A 188 -13.20 70.10 51.75
N TYR A 189 -12.43 69.11 52.22
CA TYR A 189 -10.98 69.13 52.22
C TYR A 189 -10.42 68.54 50.92
N ASP A 190 -11.06 67.50 50.38
CA ASP A 190 -10.66 66.86 49.12
C ASP A 190 -11.87 66.17 48.46
N GLU A 191 -12.19 66.56 47.23
CA GLU A 191 -13.32 66.04 46.46
C GLU A 191 -13.21 64.55 46.14
N LYS A 192 -11.99 63.97 46.19
CA LYS A 192 -11.79 62.51 46.05
C LYS A 192 -12.56 61.68 47.08
N ALA A 193 -12.97 62.29 48.20
CA ALA A 193 -13.87 61.66 49.16
C ALA A 193 -15.16 61.12 48.50
N VAL A 194 -15.65 61.81 47.47
CA VAL A 194 -16.86 61.40 46.73
C VAL A 194 -16.54 60.21 45.82
N LEU A 195 -15.39 60.24 45.14
CA LEU A 195 -14.94 59.13 44.28
C LEU A 195 -14.79 57.82 45.07
N TYR A 196 -14.07 57.83 46.19
CA TYR A 196 -13.92 56.64 47.03
C TYR A 196 -15.25 56.15 47.60
N LYS A 197 -16.20 57.06 47.85
CA LYS A 197 -17.55 56.71 48.29
C LYS A 197 -18.31 55.97 47.20
N ASP A 198 -18.26 56.50 45.98
CA ASP A 198 -18.94 55.93 44.84
C ASP A 198 -18.31 54.58 44.44
N ASP A 199 -16.98 54.45 44.48
CA ASP A 199 -16.28 53.19 44.27
C ASP A 199 -16.75 52.12 45.28
N ALA A 200 -16.69 52.43 46.58
CA ALA A 200 -17.14 51.52 47.65
C ALA A 200 -18.62 51.14 47.52
N PHE A 201 -19.48 52.08 47.11
CA PHE A 201 -20.89 51.81 46.84
C PHE A 201 -21.05 50.86 45.65
N ASN A 202 -20.42 51.18 44.53
CA ASN A 202 -20.57 50.43 43.28
C ASN A 202 -20.02 49.01 43.40
N SER A 203 -18.85 48.84 44.04
CA SER A 203 -18.27 47.51 44.27
C SER A 203 -19.11 46.68 45.25
N TYR A 204 -19.66 47.29 46.30
CA TYR A 204 -20.62 46.60 47.17
C TYR A 204 -21.88 46.15 46.42
N GLN A 205 -22.46 47.01 45.58
CA GLN A 205 -23.66 46.66 44.81
C GLN A 205 -23.38 45.50 43.83
N ALA A 206 -22.21 45.51 43.17
CA ALA A 206 -21.78 44.42 42.30
C ALA A 206 -21.59 43.12 43.09
N ALA A 207 -20.90 43.18 44.23
CA ALA A 207 -20.68 42.05 45.12
C ALA A 207 -22.00 41.47 45.65
N ARG A 208 -22.93 42.34 46.07
CA ARG A 208 -24.24 41.94 46.59
C ARG A 208 -25.06 41.21 45.53
N LYS A 209 -25.13 41.75 44.32
CA LYS A 209 -25.82 41.12 43.19
C LYS A 209 -25.25 39.73 42.89
N ALA A 210 -23.92 39.62 42.80
CA ALA A 210 -23.25 38.34 42.54
C ALA A 210 -23.47 37.33 43.67
N TYR A 211 -23.36 37.78 44.92
CA TYR A 211 -23.60 36.96 46.11
C TYR A 211 -25.05 36.45 46.18
N ASP A 212 -26.05 37.30 45.94
CA ASP A 212 -27.46 36.90 46.04
C ASP A 212 -27.81 35.83 44.99
N GLN A 213 -27.30 35.98 43.76
CA GLN A 213 -27.43 34.94 42.73
C GLN A 213 -26.71 33.66 43.14
N ASN A 214 -25.44 33.76 43.54
CA ASN A 214 -24.64 32.61 43.93
C ASN A 214 -25.23 31.86 45.13
N PHE A 215 -25.73 32.58 46.15
CA PHE A 215 -26.35 31.99 47.33
C PHE A 215 -27.66 31.26 46.99
N THR A 216 -28.42 31.77 46.01
CA THR A 216 -29.62 31.10 45.51
C THR A 216 -29.26 29.80 44.80
N ASP A 217 -28.27 29.83 43.91
CA ASP A 217 -27.80 28.66 43.17
C ASP A 217 -27.12 27.63 44.12
N TYR A 218 -26.42 28.09 45.16
CA TYR A 218 -25.83 27.21 46.17
C TYR A 218 -26.89 26.45 46.96
N LYS A 219 -27.99 27.11 47.35
CA LYS A 219 -29.10 26.45 48.06
C LYS A 219 -29.78 25.35 47.26
N SER A 220 -29.78 25.46 45.93
CA SER A 220 -30.38 24.47 45.04
C SER A 220 -29.38 23.39 44.59
N THR A 221 -28.08 23.61 44.77
CA THR A 221 -27.01 22.67 44.39
C THR A 221 -26.64 21.78 45.57
N SER A 222 -26.53 20.47 45.32
CA SER A 222 -26.17 19.47 46.33
C SER A 222 -24.83 18.83 45.99
N ARG A 223 -24.20 18.19 46.99
CA ARG A 223 -23.02 17.32 46.79
C ARG A 223 -23.26 16.22 45.76
N PHE A 224 -24.52 15.84 45.55
CA PHE A 224 -24.93 14.80 44.60
C PHE A 224 -25.46 15.36 43.28
N SER A 225 -25.35 16.67 43.05
CA SER A 225 -25.67 17.27 41.76
C SER A 225 -24.70 16.79 40.67
N ASP A 226 -25.11 16.96 39.41
CA ASP A 226 -24.25 16.66 38.27
C ASP A 226 -23.01 17.56 38.21
N GLU A 227 -21.98 17.09 37.53
CA GLU A 227 -20.67 17.75 37.43
C GLU A 227 -20.76 19.17 36.87
N ALA A 228 -21.63 19.42 35.89
CA ALA A 228 -21.80 20.76 35.32
C ALA A 228 -22.42 21.74 36.32
N SER A 229 -23.38 21.28 37.12
CA SER A 229 -23.94 22.07 38.22
C SER A 229 -22.90 22.38 39.30
N VAL A 230 -22.05 21.41 39.65
CA VAL A 230 -20.96 21.61 40.63
C VAL A 230 -19.90 22.58 40.07
N GLU A 231 -19.48 22.41 38.82
CA GLU A 231 -18.52 23.31 38.16
C GLU A 231 -19.05 24.75 38.10
N LYS A 232 -20.35 24.90 37.78
CA LYS A 232 -21.02 26.19 37.75
C LYS A 232 -20.96 26.87 39.13
N ILE A 233 -21.31 26.18 40.21
CA ILE A 233 -21.34 26.81 41.53
C ILE A 233 -19.94 27.16 42.06
N VAL A 234 -18.92 26.34 41.75
CA VAL A 234 -17.51 26.64 42.07
C VAL A 234 -17.08 27.94 41.39
N ASN A 235 -17.34 28.07 40.09
CA ASN A 235 -17.00 29.26 39.31
C ASN A 235 -17.74 30.51 39.82
N GLN A 236 -19.06 30.40 40.04
CA GLN A 236 -19.88 31.48 40.57
C GLN A 236 -19.40 31.93 41.96
N THR A 237 -19.01 30.99 42.81
CA THR A 237 -18.52 31.29 44.16
C THR A 237 -17.16 31.96 44.14
N TYR A 238 -16.26 31.53 43.26
CA TYR A 238 -15.00 32.22 43.04
C TYR A 238 -15.20 33.67 42.60
N ASP A 239 -16.05 33.90 41.58
CA ASP A 239 -16.29 35.24 41.03
C ASP A 239 -17.00 36.15 42.05
N ALA A 240 -17.99 35.63 42.79
CA ALA A 240 -18.65 36.37 43.86
C ALA A 240 -17.65 36.72 44.98
N THR A 241 -16.80 35.78 45.41
CA THR A 241 -15.81 36.02 46.47
C THR A 241 -14.81 37.10 46.07
N LYS A 242 -14.40 37.14 44.79
CA LYS A 242 -13.55 38.23 44.27
C LYS A 242 -14.22 39.60 44.38
N LEU A 243 -15.49 39.69 43.98
CA LEU A 243 -16.23 40.95 44.07
C LEU A 243 -16.43 41.39 45.53
N ILE A 244 -16.66 40.46 46.45
CA ILE A 244 -16.76 40.75 47.89
C ILE A 244 -15.42 41.25 48.43
N SER A 245 -14.30 40.65 48.01
CA SER A 245 -12.97 41.10 48.39
C SER A 245 -12.69 42.53 47.90
N GLU A 246 -13.08 42.85 46.66
CA GLU A 246 -12.94 44.20 46.09
C GLU A 246 -13.82 45.22 46.85
N ALA A 247 -15.07 44.86 47.18
CA ALA A 247 -15.94 45.71 47.99
C ALA A 247 -15.35 46.01 49.38
N ALA A 248 -14.74 45.01 50.04
CA ALA A 248 -14.06 45.21 51.32
C ALA A 248 -12.83 46.12 51.19
N LYS A 249 -12.07 45.99 50.11
CA LYS A 249 -10.92 46.85 49.79
C LYS A 249 -11.35 48.30 49.55
N ASP A 250 -12.35 48.54 48.70
CA ASP A 250 -12.80 49.90 48.40
C ASP A 250 -13.41 50.60 49.62
N ALA A 251 -14.17 49.86 50.44
CA ALA A 251 -14.61 50.34 51.74
C ALA A 251 -13.43 50.72 52.65
N SER A 252 -12.35 49.95 52.63
CA SER A 252 -11.14 50.25 53.41
C SER A 252 -10.46 51.52 52.90
N ASN A 253 -10.38 51.70 51.57
CA ASN A 253 -9.80 52.88 50.94
C ASN A 253 -10.55 54.16 51.35
N LEU A 254 -11.89 54.15 51.32
CA LEU A 254 -12.70 55.29 51.76
C LEU A 254 -12.43 55.65 53.24
N ILE A 255 -12.44 54.65 54.12
CA ILE A 255 -12.29 54.89 55.56
C ILE A 255 -10.87 55.33 55.89
N GLN A 256 -9.87 54.76 55.23
CA GLN A 256 -8.48 55.19 55.38
C GLN A 256 -8.30 56.63 54.88
N PHE A 257 -8.87 56.97 53.72
CA PHE A 257 -8.84 58.33 53.18
C PHE A 257 -9.50 59.34 54.14
N TYR A 258 -10.65 59.00 54.71
CA TYR A 258 -11.30 59.79 55.76
C TYR A 258 -10.37 60.04 56.96
N LYS A 259 -9.69 59.00 57.45
CA LYS A 259 -8.76 59.13 58.58
C LYS A 259 -7.58 60.02 58.23
N ASP A 260 -6.95 59.79 57.10
CA ASP A 260 -5.77 60.53 56.65
C ASP A 260 -6.10 62.02 56.51
N LYS A 261 -7.25 62.35 55.90
CA LYS A 261 -7.69 63.74 55.73
C LYS A 261 -8.01 64.44 57.03
N LEU A 262 -8.56 63.75 58.03
CA LEU A 262 -8.76 64.36 59.34
C LEU A 262 -7.45 64.60 60.07
N ILE A 263 -6.51 63.64 60.02
CA ILE A 263 -5.19 63.77 60.65
C ILE A 263 -4.39 64.90 60.01
N GLU A 264 -4.43 65.06 58.69
CA GLU A 264 -3.82 66.19 57.96
C GLU A 264 -4.33 67.56 58.43
N GLN A 265 -5.54 67.62 59.00
CA GLN A 265 -6.16 68.84 59.54
C GLN A 265 -6.03 68.94 61.06
N ASP A 266 -5.16 68.13 61.69
CA ASP A 266 -5.00 68.02 63.15
C ASP A 266 -6.31 67.66 63.89
N LEU A 267 -7.25 67.00 63.20
CA LEU A 267 -8.50 66.52 63.75
C LEU A 267 -8.39 65.04 64.15
N LYS A 268 -9.12 64.65 65.20
CA LYS A 268 -9.16 63.26 65.66
C LYS A 268 -10.26 62.47 64.95
N PRO A 269 -9.94 61.41 64.16
CA PRO A 269 -10.95 60.53 63.59
C PRO A 269 -11.78 59.81 64.67
N ASN A 270 -13.02 59.45 64.33
CA ASN A 270 -13.86 58.66 65.23
C ASN A 270 -13.30 57.23 65.39
N ALA A 271 -13.24 56.72 66.63
CA ALA A 271 -12.69 55.40 66.95
C ALA A 271 -13.40 54.22 66.25
N LEU A 272 -14.65 54.39 65.82
CA LEU A 272 -15.35 53.38 65.01
C LEU A 272 -14.67 53.15 63.65
N ALA A 273 -13.95 54.14 63.11
CA ALA A 273 -13.19 53.96 61.86
C ALA A 273 -12.12 52.86 61.99
N ASP A 274 -11.42 52.80 63.14
CA ASP A 274 -10.45 51.74 63.41
C ASP A 274 -11.10 50.37 63.54
N THR A 275 -12.28 50.31 64.17
CA THR A 275 -13.07 49.07 64.30
C THR A 275 -13.54 48.58 62.94
N HIS A 276 -14.00 49.48 62.08
CA HIS A 276 -14.42 49.17 60.72
C HIS A 276 -13.23 48.66 59.89
N LEU A 277 -12.08 49.33 59.93
CA LEU A 277 -10.87 48.91 59.23
C LEU A 277 -10.38 47.52 59.70
N SER A 278 -10.40 47.25 61.00
CA SER A 278 -10.05 45.91 61.52
C SER A 278 -10.99 44.82 61.00
N SER A 279 -12.29 45.12 60.88
CA SER A 279 -13.28 44.19 60.35
C SER A 279 -13.06 43.94 58.86
N LEU A 280 -12.84 45.00 58.08
CA LEU A 280 -12.56 44.91 56.65
C LEU A 280 -11.29 44.13 56.37
N ASN A 281 -10.21 44.36 57.14
CA ASN A 281 -8.99 43.56 57.04
C ASN A 281 -9.25 42.06 57.27
N THR A 282 -10.12 41.73 58.22
CA THR A 282 -10.53 40.33 58.48
C THR A 282 -11.31 39.77 57.30
N TYR A 283 -12.24 40.54 56.73
CA TYR A 283 -13.01 40.12 55.56
C TYR A 283 -12.11 39.89 54.35
N THR A 284 -11.22 40.83 54.03
CA THR A 284 -10.23 40.71 52.95
C THR A 284 -9.33 39.49 53.14
N SER A 285 -8.86 39.23 54.37
CA SER A 285 -8.03 38.05 54.64
C SER A 285 -8.79 36.74 54.36
N LYS A 286 -10.04 36.64 54.83
CA LYS A 286 -10.88 35.45 54.60
C LYS A 286 -11.25 35.28 53.13
N THR A 287 -11.70 36.34 52.45
CA THR A 287 -12.04 36.26 51.02
C THR A 287 -10.84 35.88 50.19
N ASN A 288 -9.64 36.39 50.49
CA ASN A 288 -8.43 36.00 49.77
C ASN A 288 -8.06 34.53 49.98
N ALA A 289 -8.22 33.98 51.18
CA ALA A 289 -8.01 32.55 51.43
C ALA A 289 -9.00 31.67 50.63
N HIS A 290 -10.27 32.08 50.57
CA HIS A 290 -11.29 31.39 49.77
C HIS A 290 -11.03 31.52 48.26
N ILE A 291 -10.60 32.70 47.79
CA ILE A 291 -10.22 32.91 46.38
C ILE A 291 -9.09 31.96 45.97
N THR A 292 -8.04 31.83 46.78
CA THR A 292 -6.93 30.91 46.50
C THR A 292 -7.39 29.45 46.45
N SER A 293 -8.21 29.03 47.42
CA SER A 293 -8.69 27.64 47.52
C SER A 293 -9.63 27.29 46.36
N LEU A 294 -10.56 28.19 46.03
CA LEU A 294 -11.48 28.04 44.90
C LEU A 294 -10.76 28.09 43.55
N LEU A 295 -9.72 28.93 43.39
CA LEU A 295 -8.90 28.91 42.19
C LEU A 295 -8.16 27.58 42.03
N SER A 296 -7.53 27.10 43.11
CA SER A 296 -6.79 25.83 43.09
C SER A 296 -7.68 24.65 42.66
N VAL A 297 -8.93 24.60 43.13
CA VAL A 297 -9.84 23.51 42.75
C VAL A 297 -10.41 23.68 41.35
N ARG A 298 -10.62 24.92 40.87
CA ARG A 298 -10.94 25.19 39.46
C ARG A 298 -9.85 24.69 38.53
N ASP A 299 -8.60 25.03 38.82
CA ASP A 299 -7.45 24.61 38.05
C ASP A 299 -7.31 23.08 38.08
N THR A 300 -7.52 22.46 39.25
CA THR A 300 -7.53 20.99 39.37
C THR A 300 -8.62 20.34 38.52
N ILE A 301 -9.85 20.85 38.52
CA ILE A 301 -10.94 20.32 37.67
C ILE A 301 -10.55 20.44 36.19
N GLN A 302 -9.99 21.57 35.78
CA GLN A 302 -9.55 21.79 34.41
C GLN A 302 -8.40 20.83 34.02
N ASP A 303 -7.39 20.70 34.87
CA ASP A 303 -6.27 19.77 34.66
C ASP A 303 -6.74 18.32 34.50
N LYS A 304 -7.76 17.90 35.28
CA LYS A 304 -8.34 16.56 35.16
C LYS A 304 -9.16 16.37 33.89
N LYS A 305 -9.85 17.41 33.40
CA LYS A 305 -10.53 17.39 32.09
C LYS A 305 -9.50 17.30 30.96
N ASP A 306 -8.42 18.06 31.04
CA ASP A 306 -7.36 18.05 30.02
C ASP A 306 -6.59 16.73 30.02
N ALA A 307 -6.36 16.12 31.19
CA ALA A 307 -5.79 14.78 31.28
C ALA A 307 -6.63 13.73 30.53
N PHE A 308 -7.96 13.85 30.57
CA PHE A 308 -8.86 12.96 29.83
C PHE A 308 -8.71 13.10 28.32
N VAL A 309 -8.57 14.33 27.82
CA VAL A 309 -8.38 14.61 26.39
C VAL A 309 -6.99 14.18 25.91
N ASN A 310 -5.97 14.41 26.73
CA ASN A 310 -4.57 14.15 26.35
C ASN A 310 -4.18 12.68 26.49
N ALA A 311 -4.92 11.87 27.24
CA ALA A 311 -4.61 10.46 27.47
C ALA A 311 -4.41 9.65 26.18
N ASP A 312 -5.20 9.92 25.14
CA ASP A 312 -5.07 9.24 23.84
C ASP A 312 -3.78 9.63 23.10
N PHE A 313 -3.41 10.91 23.12
CA PHE A 313 -2.17 11.40 22.51
C PHE A 313 -0.94 10.87 23.24
N ASP A 314 -0.98 10.89 24.57
CA ASP A 314 0.09 10.36 25.41
C ASP A 314 0.21 8.84 25.24
N LEU A 315 -0.91 8.11 25.10
CA LEU A 315 -0.90 6.69 24.80
C LEU A 315 -0.19 6.41 23.46
N GLN A 316 -0.55 7.14 22.40
CA GLN A 316 0.10 7.01 21.10
C GLN A 316 1.60 7.31 21.16
N SER A 317 2.00 8.31 21.97
CA SER A 317 3.40 8.64 22.20
C SER A 317 4.16 7.47 22.87
N GLN A 318 3.56 6.83 23.88
CA GLN A 318 4.14 5.64 24.53
C GLN A 318 4.24 4.45 23.56
N GLU A 319 3.21 4.21 22.74
CA GLU A 319 3.22 3.15 21.73
C GLU A 319 4.29 3.38 20.66
N LEU A 320 4.47 4.63 20.21
CA LEU A 320 5.53 5.00 19.28
C LEU A 320 6.93 4.80 19.90
N SER A 321 7.09 5.11 21.19
CA SER A 321 8.33 4.86 21.92
C SER A 321 8.67 3.37 21.95
N VAL A 322 7.69 2.50 22.23
CA VAL A 322 7.87 1.04 22.12
C VAL A 322 8.28 0.65 20.70
N LYS A 323 7.59 1.17 19.68
CA LYS A 323 7.91 0.86 18.27
C LYS A 323 9.33 1.26 17.89
N GLN A 324 9.81 2.42 18.36
CA GLN A 324 11.19 2.85 18.16
C GLN A 324 12.20 1.90 18.80
N ARG A 325 11.93 1.39 20.02
CA ARG A 325 12.79 0.39 20.66
C ARG A 325 12.75 -0.96 19.98
N GLU A 326 11.60 -1.37 19.42
CA GLU A 326 11.49 -2.58 18.61
C GLU A 326 12.34 -2.48 17.35
N ASN A 327 12.28 -1.36 16.63
CA ASN A 327 13.10 -1.14 15.44
C ASN A 327 14.59 -1.13 15.79
N ALA A 328 14.99 -0.47 16.89
CA ALA A 328 16.38 -0.48 17.35
C ALA A 328 16.87 -1.89 17.72
N LEU A 329 16.01 -2.72 18.29
CA LEU A 329 16.31 -4.13 18.54
C LEU A 329 16.47 -4.91 17.23
N GLN A 330 15.63 -4.66 16.24
CA GLN A 330 15.76 -5.26 14.92
C GLN A 330 17.10 -4.86 14.27
N ASP A 331 17.44 -3.58 14.24
CA ASP A 331 18.69 -3.07 13.67
C ASP A 331 19.92 -3.70 14.34
N THR A 332 19.89 -3.88 15.66
CA THR A 332 20.99 -4.52 16.39
C THR A 332 21.07 -6.02 16.13
N LYS A 333 19.94 -6.71 15.93
CA LYS A 333 19.90 -8.11 15.49
C LYS A 333 20.43 -8.29 14.07
N GLU A 334 20.12 -7.36 13.16
CA GLU A 334 20.67 -7.35 11.80
C GLU A 334 22.19 -7.13 11.83
N LYS A 335 22.67 -6.15 12.61
CA LYS A 335 24.11 -5.94 12.83
C LYS A 335 24.81 -7.14 13.44
N LEU A 336 24.14 -7.88 14.35
CA LEU A 336 24.68 -9.13 14.89
C LEU A 336 24.79 -10.19 13.78
N SER A 337 23.83 -10.26 12.87
CA SER A 337 23.85 -11.21 11.75
C SER A 337 25.03 -10.98 10.80
N ASP A 338 25.51 -9.74 10.66
CA ASP A 338 26.65 -9.37 9.83
C ASP A 338 27.99 -10.00 10.27
N TYR A 339 28.07 -10.48 11.52
CA TYR A 339 29.24 -11.23 12.04
C TYR A 339 29.24 -12.71 11.61
N PHE A 340 28.16 -13.18 10.97
CA PHE A 340 28.02 -14.55 10.49
C PHE A 340 27.96 -14.55 8.96
N VAL A 341 29.10 -14.83 8.32
CA VAL A 341 29.20 -14.93 6.86
C VAL A 341 28.66 -16.29 6.44
N ARG A 342 27.59 -16.29 5.63
CA ARG A 342 26.89 -17.48 5.17
C ARG A 342 26.92 -17.62 3.66
N ALA A 343 26.79 -18.85 3.17
CA ALA A 343 26.66 -19.14 1.75
C ALA A 343 25.30 -18.65 1.21
N PRO A 344 25.24 -17.92 0.09
CA PRO A 344 23.99 -17.41 -0.47
C PRO A 344 23.16 -18.50 -1.19
N ALA A 345 23.80 -19.57 -1.66
CA ALA A 345 23.18 -20.68 -2.39
C ALA A 345 24.02 -21.96 -2.24
N ASP A 346 23.53 -23.07 -2.77
CA ASP A 346 24.29 -24.32 -2.89
C ASP A 346 25.43 -24.17 -3.91
N GLY A 347 26.62 -24.66 -3.59
CA GLY A 347 27.78 -24.57 -4.49
C GLY A 347 29.08 -25.03 -3.84
N VAL A 348 30.20 -24.62 -4.44
CA VAL A 348 31.54 -24.98 -3.97
C VAL A 348 32.26 -23.73 -3.48
N ALA A 349 32.86 -23.81 -2.30
CA ALA A 349 33.73 -22.78 -1.76
C ALA A 349 35.08 -22.79 -2.49
N ALA A 350 35.19 -22.07 -3.61
CA ALA A 350 36.39 -22.04 -4.44
C ALA A 350 37.60 -21.50 -3.67
N LYS A 351 37.39 -20.46 -2.85
CA LYS A 351 38.44 -19.89 -2.01
C LYS A 351 37.88 -19.26 -0.75
N ILE A 352 38.40 -19.63 0.40
CA ILE A 352 38.22 -18.96 1.69
C ILE A 352 39.49 -18.14 1.96
N ASN A 353 39.35 -16.82 2.12
CA ASN A 353 40.50 -15.92 2.21
C ASN A 353 41.07 -15.75 3.63
N PHE A 354 40.35 -16.22 4.65
CA PHE A 354 40.72 -16.02 6.05
C PHE A 354 40.77 -17.33 6.84
N LYS A 355 41.66 -17.37 7.83
CA LYS A 355 41.82 -18.47 8.78
C LYS A 355 41.38 -18.02 10.17
N LYS A 356 41.22 -19.00 11.06
CA LYS A 356 40.96 -18.72 12.49
C LYS A 356 42.07 -17.81 13.04
N SER A 357 41.65 -16.80 13.81
CA SER A 357 42.50 -15.74 14.40
C SER A 357 43.02 -14.68 13.42
N ASP A 358 42.63 -14.70 12.15
CA ASP A 358 42.87 -13.57 11.25
C ASP A 358 41.93 -12.40 11.58
N SER A 359 42.37 -11.17 11.31
CA SER A 359 41.54 -9.97 11.41
C SER A 359 40.92 -9.64 10.04
N VAL A 360 39.60 -9.39 10.03
CA VAL A 360 38.83 -9.05 8.82
C VAL A 360 38.31 -7.62 8.92
N SER A 361 38.43 -6.86 7.83
CA SER A 361 37.78 -5.56 7.68
C SER A 361 36.45 -5.68 6.95
N GLY A 362 35.45 -4.87 7.33
CA GLY A 362 34.20 -4.75 6.61
C GLY A 362 34.42 -4.43 5.12
N GLY A 363 33.70 -5.13 4.26
CA GLY A 363 33.83 -5.08 2.80
C GLY A 363 34.88 -6.02 2.20
N ALA A 364 35.73 -6.67 3.00
CA ALA A 364 36.71 -7.62 2.50
C ALA A 364 36.03 -8.89 1.95
N ILE A 365 36.59 -9.46 0.88
CA ILE A 365 36.09 -10.72 0.30
C ILE A 365 36.43 -11.86 1.27
N ALA A 366 35.43 -12.38 1.96
CA ALA A 366 35.58 -13.48 2.91
C ALA A 366 35.74 -14.82 2.18
N ALA A 367 34.94 -15.03 1.13
CA ALA A 367 34.95 -16.24 0.33
C ALA A 367 34.58 -15.94 -1.12
N THR A 368 35.19 -16.66 -2.05
CA THR A 368 34.77 -16.76 -3.44
C THR A 368 34.00 -18.07 -3.58
N PHE A 369 32.74 -17.97 -4.01
CA PHE A 369 31.81 -19.08 -4.12
C PHE A 369 31.46 -19.34 -5.58
N ILE A 370 31.46 -20.61 -6.00
CA ILE A 370 31.02 -21.01 -7.33
C ILE A 370 29.69 -21.71 -7.16
N THR A 371 28.61 -21.12 -7.65
CA THR A 371 27.28 -21.75 -7.56
C THR A 371 27.17 -22.91 -8.54
N ASN A 372 26.43 -23.95 -8.17
CA ASN A 372 26.11 -25.05 -9.09
C ASN A 372 24.97 -24.69 -10.05
N GLN A 373 24.50 -23.44 -10.01
CA GLN A 373 23.43 -22.96 -10.88
C GLN A 373 23.98 -22.77 -12.29
N ARG A 374 23.40 -23.51 -13.23
CA ARG A 374 23.57 -23.27 -14.66
C ARG A 374 22.74 -22.05 -15.06
N ILE A 375 23.14 -21.36 -16.12
CA ILE A 375 22.38 -20.26 -16.71
C ILE A 375 22.27 -20.54 -18.21
N ALA A 376 21.09 -20.33 -18.80
CA ALA A 376 20.93 -20.33 -20.24
C ALA A 376 21.14 -18.90 -20.76
N GLU A 377 22.12 -18.72 -21.65
CA GLU A 377 22.39 -17.47 -22.35
C GLU A 377 21.69 -17.54 -23.71
N ILE A 378 20.56 -16.85 -23.83
CA ILE A 378 19.67 -16.87 -24.99
C ILE A 378 19.85 -15.58 -25.78
N SER A 379 20.11 -15.71 -27.08
CA SER A 379 20.22 -14.57 -27.98
C SER A 379 18.86 -14.26 -28.59
N LEU A 380 18.33 -13.06 -28.35
CA LEU A 380 17.10 -12.55 -28.96
C LEU A 380 17.37 -11.38 -29.89
N ASN A 381 16.51 -11.20 -30.90
CA ASN A 381 16.59 -10.04 -31.78
C ASN A 381 16.04 -8.76 -31.08
N GLU A 382 16.34 -7.60 -31.66
CA GLU A 382 15.92 -6.28 -31.14
C GLU A 382 14.40 -6.09 -30.98
N ILE A 383 13.58 -6.74 -31.80
CA ILE A 383 12.11 -6.59 -31.76
C ILE A 383 11.51 -7.41 -30.62
N ASP A 384 12.03 -8.61 -30.41
CA ASP A 384 11.49 -9.58 -29.46
C ASP A 384 12.02 -9.31 -28.05
N VAL A 385 13.25 -8.82 -27.90
CA VAL A 385 13.78 -8.39 -26.60
C VAL A 385 12.95 -7.24 -26.00
N ALA A 386 12.36 -6.38 -26.84
CA ALA A 386 11.53 -5.26 -26.38
C ALA A 386 10.22 -5.70 -25.70
N LYS A 387 9.79 -6.96 -25.92
CA LYS A 387 8.55 -7.53 -25.36
C LYS A 387 8.77 -8.27 -24.04
N ILE A 388 10.03 -8.52 -23.66
CA ILE A 388 10.37 -9.29 -22.46
C ILE A 388 10.77 -8.38 -21.29
N LYS A 389 10.62 -8.89 -20.07
CA LYS A 389 11.01 -8.21 -18.82
C LYS A 389 11.68 -9.20 -17.87
N VAL A 390 12.60 -8.71 -17.05
CA VAL A 390 13.19 -9.47 -15.94
C VAL A 390 12.07 -9.99 -15.03
N GLY A 391 12.17 -11.26 -14.63
CA GLY A 391 11.19 -11.97 -13.81
C GLY A 391 10.13 -12.78 -14.60
N GLN A 392 10.13 -12.73 -15.93
CA GLN A 392 9.23 -13.58 -16.73
C GLN A 392 9.63 -15.05 -16.66
N LYS A 393 8.62 -15.94 -16.57
CA LYS A 393 8.84 -17.39 -16.65
C LYS A 393 9.11 -17.83 -18.08
N SER A 394 9.92 -18.87 -18.21
CA SER A 394 10.32 -19.44 -19.48
C SER A 394 10.37 -20.96 -19.42
N THR A 395 10.13 -21.60 -20.57
CA THR A 395 10.30 -23.03 -20.76
C THR A 395 11.57 -23.28 -21.56
N LEU A 396 12.48 -24.10 -21.02
CA LEU A 396 13.78 -24.40 -21.60
C LEU A 396 13.79 -25.84 -22.11
N THR A 397 14.13 -26.02 -23.38
CA THR A 397 14.26 -27.33 -24.05
C THR A 397 15.66 -27.51 -24.61
N PHE A 398 16.12 -28.75 -24.70
CA PHE A 398 17.50 -29.07 -25.03
C PHE A 398 17.59 -30.01 -26.22
N ASP A 399 18.26 -29.58 -27.30
CA ASP A 399 18.37 -30.39 -28.53
C ASP A 399 19.07 -31.72 -28.30
N ALA A 400 20.04 -31.73 -27.37
CA ALA A 400 20.83 -32.91 -27.03
C ALA A 400 20.10 -33.91 -26.11
N ILE A 401 18.97 -33.51 -25.51
CA ILE A 401 18.23 -34.32 -24.54
C ILE A 401 16.74 -34.27 -24.91
N PRO A 402 16.29 -35.19 -25.79
CA PRO A 402 14.88 -35.30 -26.15
C PRO A 402 14.00 -35.50 -24.90
N ASP A 403 12.80 -34.93 -24.93
CA ASP A 403 11.76 -35.02 -23.88
C ASP A 403 12.11 -34.35 -22.54
N LEU A 404 13.23 -33.60 -22.44
CA LEU A 404 13.55 -32.79 -21.26
C LEU A 404 13.11 -31.34 -21.44
N SER A 405 12.24 -30.88 -20.54
CA SER A 405 11.80 -29.49 -20.42
C SER A 405 11.97 -29.01 -18.99
N ILE A 406 12.63 -27.87 -18.80
CA ILE A 406 12.91 -27.27 -17.50
C ILE A 406 12.31 -25.87 -17.46
N SER A 407 11.63 -25.52 -16.37
CA SER A 407 11.17 -24.15 -16.16
C SER A 407 12.32 -23.26 -15.69
N GLY A 408 12.28 -22.00 -16.09
CA GLY A 408 13.26 -21.01 -15.69
C GLY A 408 12.69 -19.60 -15.62
N GLU A 409 13.51 -18.66 -15.18
CA GLU A 409 13.14 -17.26 -15.01
C GLU A 409 14.22 -16.33 -15.57
N VAL A 410 13.77 -15.30 -16.29
CA VAL A 410 14.65 -14.27 -16.86
C VAL A 410 15.29 -13.47 -15.72
N ALA A 411 16.60 -13.65 -15.54
CA ALA A 411 17.37 -13.02 -14.48
C ALA A 411 18.02 -11.70 -14.92
N GLU A 412 18.51 -11.65 -16.16
CA GLU A 412 19.20 -10.47 -16.69
C GLU A 412 18.95 -10.37 -18.20
N ILE A 413 18.83 -9.13 -18.69
CA ILE A 413 18.79 -8.81 -20.12
C ILE A 413 19.90 -7.80 -20.34
N ASP A 414 20.85 -8.11 -21.20
CA ASP A 414 21.95 -7.21 -21.51
C ASP A 414 21.41 -5.91 -22.11
N THR A 415 21.91 -4.77 -21.64
CA THR A 415 21.48 -3.46 -22.14
C THR A 415 22.20 -3.04 -23.42
N ILE A 416 23.29 -3.73 -23.77
CA ILE A 416 24.10 -3.47 -24.96
C ILE A 416 23.91 -4.64 -25.93
N GLY A 417 23.32 -4.37 -27.09
CA GLY A 417 23.18 -5.35 -28.15
C GLY A 417 24.50 -5.60 -28.88
N THR A 418 24.70 -6.82 -29.36
CA THR A 418 25.83 -7.24 -30.20
C THR A 418 25.40 -7.31 -31.66
N VAL A 419 26.20 -6.72 -32.57
CA VAL A 419 25.94 -6.75 -34.02
C VAL A 419 26.77 -7.86 -34.67
N SER A 420 26.10 -8.79 -35.34
CA SER A 420 26.76 -9.83 -36.14
C SER A 420 26.11 -9.89 -37.53
N GLN A 421 26.94 -9.74 -38.58
CA GLN A 421 26.49 -9.73 -39.99
C GLN A 421 25.30 -8.80 -40.28
N GLY A 422 25.23 -7.64 -39.60
CA GLY A 422 24.18 -6.65 -39.80
C GLY A 422 22.87 -6.90 -39.02
N VAL A 423 22.80 -7.94 -38.18
CA VAL A 423 21.67 -8.22 -37.28
C VAL A 423 22.07 -7.89 -35.84
N VAL A 424 21.23 -7.12 -35.14
CA VAL A 424 21.40 -6.75 -33.73
C VAL A 424 20.74 -7.81 -32.84
N SER A 425 21.48 -8.30 -31.85
CA SER A 425 21.01 -9.30 -30.88
C SER A 425 21.33 -8.89 -29.44
N TYR A 426 20.47 -9.27 -28.52
CA TYR A 426 20.61 -9.01 -27.08
C TYR A 426 20.68 -10.34 -26.34
N MET A 427 21.64 -10.45 -25.41
CA MET A 427 21.78 -11.65 -24.60
C MET A 427 20.82 -11.58 -23.41
N VAL A 428 20.09 -12.67 -23.18
CA VAL A 428 19.16 -12.83 -22.07
C VAL A 428 19.64 -14.01 -21.23
N LYS A 429 19.89 -13.77 -19.95
CA LYS A 429 20.28 -14.81 -19.01
C LYS A 429 19.06 -15.33 -18.29
N ILE A 430 18.81 -16.62 -18.43
CA ILE A 430 17.71 -17.33 -17.80
C ILE A 430 18.26 -18.30 -16.76
N THR A 431 17.78 -18.18 -15.53
CA THR A 431 18.09 -19.11 -14.45
C THR A 431 17.14 -20.30 -14.49
N PHE A 432 17.64 -21.51 -14.22
CA PHE A 432 16.80 -22.71 -14.15
C PHE A 432 16.16 -22.83 -12.75
N ASP A 433 14.85 -23.09 -12.69
CA ASP A 433 14.15 -23.36 -11.43
C ASP A 433 14.57 -24.73 -10.84
N THR A 434 14.86 -25.70 -11.70
CA THR A 434 15.33 -27.06 -11.33
C THR A 434 16.57 -27.45 -12.11
N GLN A 435 17.48 -28.19 -11.49
CA GLN A 435 18.76 -28.61 -12.08
C GLN A 435 18.71 -30.08 -12.50
N ASP A 436 19.18 -30.41 -13.71
CA ASP A 436 19.32 -31.78 -14.21
C ASP A 436 20.81 -32.08 -14.52
N GLU A 437 21.33 -33.21 -14.06
CA GLU A 437 22.75 -33.57 -14.21
C GLU A 437 23.18 -33.81 -15.66
N ARG A 438 22.24 -34.21 -16.53
CA ARG A 438 22.48 -34.48 -17.96
C ARG A 438 22.78 -33.20 -18.73
N VAL A 439 22.25 -32.08 -18.24
CA VAL A 439 22.47 -30.75 -18.83
C VAL A 439 23.89 -30.29 -18.50
N LYS A 440 24.70 -30.01 -19.52
CA LYS A 440 26.10 -29.57 -19.39
C LYS A 440 26.32 -28.19 -20.02
N PRO A 441 27.27 -27.40 -19.50
CA PRO A 441 27.68 -26.16 -20.15
C PRO A 441 28.12 -26.38 -21.61
N GLY A 442 27.86 -25.39 -22.46
CA GLY A 442 28.12 -25.41 -23.90
C GLY A 442 27.06 -26.14 -24.73
N MET A 443 26.09 -26.83 -24.12
CA MET A 443 24.96 -27.41 -24.86
C MET A 443 24.05 -26.32 -25.43
N SER A 444 23.49 -26.58 -26.61
CA SER A 444 22.43 -25.75 -27.18
C SER A 444 21.15 -25.86 -26.35
N VAL A 445 20.51 -24.72 -26.12
CA VAL A 445 19.23 -24.62 -25.41
C VAL A 445 18.30 -23.69 -26.17
N SER A 446 17.04 -24.07 -26.24
CA SER A 446 15.96 -23.22 -26.75
C SER A 446 15.09 -22.77 -25.59
N ALA A 447 14.77 -21.48 -25.52
CA ALA A 447 13.94 -20.90 -24.49
C ALA A 447 12.68 -20.29 -25.09
N ALA A 448 11.52 -20.69 -24.58
CA ALA A 448 10.25 -20.01 -24.83
C ALA A 448 9.91 -19.14 -23.61
N ILE A 449 10.18 -17.84 -23.71
CA ILE A 449 9.93 -16.86 -22.65
C ILE A 449 8.47 -16.41 -22.73
N ILE A 450 7.72 -16.59 -21.65
CA ILE A 450 6.29 -16.28 -21.61
C ILE A 450 6.12 -14.77 -21.44
N THR A 451 5.51 -14.14 -22.45
CA THR A 451 5.27 -12.69 -22.47
C THR A 451 3.88 -12.32 -21.98
N ASN A 452 2.89 -13.16 -22.24
CA ASN A 452 1.50 -12.95 -21.81
C ASN A 452 0.76 -14.28 -21.68
N VAL A 453 -0.12 -14.39 -20.69
CA VAL A 453 -1.01 -15.55 -20.49
C VAL A 453 -2.42 -15.01 -20.32
N LYS A 454 -3.35 -15.48 -21.15
CA LYS A 454 -4.78 -15.27 -20.93
C LYS A 454 -5.49 -16.60 -20.75
N THR A 455 -6.24 -16.70 -19.66
CA THR A 455 -7.11 -17.83 -19.34
C THR A 455 -8.54 -17.53 -19.74
N ASP A 456 -9.30 -18.57 -20.09
CA ASP A 456 -10.73 -18.48 -20.43
C ASP A 456 -11.04 -17.59 -21.66
N VAL A 457 -10.28 -17.80 -22.73
CA VAL A 457 -10.45 -17.08 -24.00
C VAL A 457 -10.99 -18.01 -25.08
N LEU A 458 -11.80 -17.49 -26.01
CA LEU A 458 -12.24 -18.23 -27.19
C LEU A 458 -11.05 -18.41 -28.14
N MET A 459 -10.66 -19.66 -28.40
CA MET A 459 -9.50 -19.97 -29.22
C MET A 459 -9.96 -20.48 -30.59
N ALA A 460 -9.39 -19.91 -31.64
CA ALA A 460 -9.47 -20.43 -33.00
C ALA A 460 -8.06 -20.82 -33.47
N PRO A 461 -7.90 -21.87 -34.30
CA PRO A 461 -6.62 -22.08 -34.97
C PRO A 461 -6.24 -20.84 -35.79
N VAL A 462 -4.96 -20.47 -35.82
CA VAL A 462 -4.49 -19.30 -36.59
C VAL A 462 -4.90 -19.42 -38.08
N SER A 463 -4.93 -20.64 -38.62
CA SER A 463 -5.37 -20.92 -40.00
C SER A 463 -6.85 -20.66 -40.27
N ALA A 464 -7.70 -20.58 -39.24
CA ALA A 464 -9.13 -20.35 -39.37
C ALA A 464 -9.49 -18.86 -39.46
N VAL A 465 -8.55 -17.96 -39.13
CA VAL A 465 -8.74 -16.51 -39.25
C VAL A 465 -8.09 -16.02 -40.54
N LYS A 466 -8.90 -15.45 -41.43
CA LYS A 466 -8.45 -14.89 -42.71
C LYS A 466 -8.45 -13.37 -42.62
N SER A 467 -7.53 -12.72 -43.35
CA SER A 467 -7.44 -11.26 -43.43
C SER A 467 -7.60 -10.81 -44.87
N GLN A 468 -8.59 -9.95 -45.13
CA GLN A 468 -8.84 -9.37 -46.45
C GLN A 468 -9.18 -7.89 -46.31
N GLY A 469 -8.41 -7.02 -46.97
CA GLY A 469 -8.62 -5.57 -46.92
C GLY A 469 -8.45 -4.94 -45.53
N GLY A 470 -7.65 -5.56 -44.65
CA GLY A 470 -7.43 -5.08 -43.27
C GLY A 470 -8.48 -5.51 -42.26
N MET A 471 -9.54 -6.20 -42.68
CA MET A 471 -10.53 -6.80 -41.79
C MET A 471 -10.23 -8.29 -41.59
N GLN A 472 -10.27 -8.74 -40.33
CA GLN A 472 -10.15 -10.13 -39.96
C GLN A 472 -11.53 -10.78 -39.92
N TYR A 473 -11.66 -11.98 -40.50
CA TYR A 473 -12.91 -12.73 -40.52
C TYR A 473 -12.66 -14.23 -40.37
N ALA A 474 -13.64 -14.94 -39.83
CA ALA A 474 -13.69 -16.40 -39.75
C ALA A 474 -14.92 -16.90 -40.52
N GLU A 475 -14.79 -18.05 -41.18
CA GLU A 475 -15.90 -18.70 -41.88
C GLU A 475 -16.54 -19.75 -40.97
N ILE A 476 -17.80 -19.55 -40.58
CA ILE A 476 -18.53 -20.45 -39.67
C ILE A 476 -19.38 -21.43 -40.48
N LYS A 477 -19.30 -22.72 -40.16
CA LYS A 477 -20.08 -23.79 -40.78
C LYS A 477 -20.69 -24.72 -39.73
N ASN A 478 -21.86 -24.35 -39.20
CA ASN A 478 -22.59 -25.11 -38.17
C ASN A 478 -23.71 -26.03 -38.72
N SER A 479 -23.98 -26.01 -40.03
CA SER A 479 -24.99 -26.84 -40.70
C SER A 479 -24.54 -27.26 -42.10
N ASP A 480 -25.34 -28.07 -42.82
CA ASP A 480 -25.07 -28.49 -44.21
C ASP A 480 -25.10 -27.34 -45.24
N ALA A 481 -25.36 -26.10 -44.79
CA ALA A 481 -25.30 -24.90 -45.63
C ALA A 481 -23.85 -24.45 -45.92
N ALA A 482 -23.70 -23.53 -46.88
CA ALA A 482 -22.42 -22.92 -47.19
C ALA A 482 -21.85 -22.13 -45.99
N PRO A 483 -20.52 -22.06 -45.79
CA PRO A 483 -19.93 -21.31 -44.70
C PRO A 483 -20.30 -19.82 -44.76
N VAL A 484 -20.61 -19.24 -43.59
CA VAL A 484 -20.93 -17.81 -43.47
C VAL A 484 -19.71 -17.06 -42.98
N GLN A 485 -19.31 -16.01 -43.69
CA GLN A 485 -18.23 -15.13 -43.26
C GLN A 485 -18.70 -14.25 -42.11
N MET A 486 -17.98 -14.32 -41.00
CA MET A 486 -18.21 -13.56 -39.78
C MET A 486 -16.98 -12.71 -39.50
N GLN A 487 -17.15 -11.39 -39.39
CA GLN A 487 -16.06 -10.52 -38.97
C GLN A 487 -15.68 -10.86 -37.53
N VAL A 488 -14.38 -10.98 -37.26
CA VAL A 488 -13.86 -11.30 -35.92
C VAL A 488 -12.86 -10.26 -35.47
N GLU A 489 -12.89 -9.96 -34.17
CA GLU A 489 -11.86 -9.18 -33.49
C GLU A 489 -10.92 -10.15 -32.78
N THR A 490 -9.62 -10.01 -33.01
CA THR A 490 -8.62 -10.95 -32.48
C THR A 490 -7.72 -10.31 -31.43
N GLY A 491 -7.24 -11.14 -30.50
CA GLY A 491 -6.39 -10.74 -29.39
C GLY A 491 -5.00 -11.34 -29.48
N ILE A 492 -4.49 -11.87 -28.36
CA ILE A 492 -3.16 -12.51 -28.36
C ILE A 492 -3.16 -13.78 -29.21
N ALA A 493 -2.04 -14.08 -29.85
CA ALA A 493 -1.85 -15.29 -30.64
C ALA A 493 -0.58 -16.00 -30.20
N ASN A 494 -0.57 -17.32 -30.35
CA ASN A 494 0.63 -18.14 -30.37
C ASN A 494 0.74 -18.84 -31.75
N ASP A 495 1.66 -19.78 -31.88
CA ASP A 495 1.93 -20.43 -33.17
C ASP A 495 0.76 -21.29 -33.68
N GLU A 496 -0.14 -21.74 -32.81
CA GLU A 496 -1.22 -22.68 -33.15
C GLU A 496 -2.61 -22.03 -33.08
N PHE A 497 -2.85 -21.18 -32.08
CA PHE A 497 -4.13 -20.58 -31.76
C PHE A 497 -4.08 -19.06 -31.63
N ILE A 498 -5.19 -18.43 -31.98
CA ILE A 498 -5.44 -17.00 -31.82
C ILE A 498 -6.69 -16.78 -30.97
N GLU A 499 -6.62 -15.81 -30.06
CA GLU A 499 -7.75 -15.35 -29.26
C GLU A 499 -8.77 -14.64 -30.16
N ILE A 500 -10.04 -15.03 -30.05
CA ILE A 500 -11.18 -14.31 -30.63
C ILE A 500 -11.90 -13.55 -29.52
N ILE A 501 -11.86 -12.22 -29.58
CA ILE A 501 -12.50 -11.31 -28.62
C ILE A 501 -13.99 -11.19 -28.92
N SER A 502 -14.36 -11.07 -30.20
CA SER A 502 -15.74 -10.94 -30.64
C SER A 502 -15.97 -11.53 -32.04
N GLY A 503 -17.22 -11.89 -32.34
CA GLY A 503 -17.66 -12.40 -33.64
C GLY A 503 -18.13 -13.86 -33.64
N VAL A 504 -17.53 -14.73 -32.84
CA VAL A 504 -17.89 -16.17 -32.77
C VAL A 504 -18.31 -16.59 -31.37
N LYS A 505 -19.04 -17.70 -31.25
CA LYS A 505 -19.44 -18.31 -29.98
C LYS A 505 -18.67 -19.60 -29.73
N GLU A 506 -18.59 -19.97 -28.45
CA GLU A 506 -18.08 -21.27 -28.06
C GLU A 506 -18.92 -22.38 -28.69
N GLY A 507 -18.24 -23.39 -29.26
CA GLY A 507 -18.87 -24.50 -29.96
C GLY A 507 -19.08 -24.28 -31.47
N ASP A 508 -18.88 -23.06 -31.99
CA ASP A 508 -18.95 -22.80 -33.43
C ASP A 508 -17.85 -23.57 -34.19
N ASN A 509 -18.20 -24.13 -35.33
CA ASN A 509 -17.25 -24.79 -36.24
C ASN A 509 -16.75 -23.77 -37.25
N VAL A 510 -15.47 -23.42 -37.17
CA VAL A 510 -14.80 -22.52 -38.12
C VAL A 510 -14.01 -23.30 -39.16
N VAL A 511 -13.96 -22.81 -40.39
CA VAL A 511 -13.20 -23.41 -41.48
C VAL A 511 -11.70 -23.11 -41.29
N SER A 512 -10.91 -24.13 -40.95
CA SER A 512 -9.45 -24.06 -40.82
C SER A 512 -8.71 -24.39 -42.13
N GLY A 513 -9.43 -24.89 -43.15
CA GLY A 513 -8.91 -25.13 -44.49
C GLY A 513 -10.00 -25.63 -45.45
N THR A 514 -9.78 -25.50 -46.77
CA THR A 514 -10.70 -26.00 -47.81
C THR A 514 -9.95 -26.92 -48.77
N ILE A 515 -10.50 -28.11 -48.98
CA ILE A 515 -10.01 -29.08 -49.96
C ILE A 515 -10.95 -29.03 -51.18
N SER A 516 -10.48 -28.41 -52.27
CA SER A 516 -11.19 -28.36 -53.55
C SER A 516 -10.83 -29.58 -54.40
N ALA A 517 -11.82 -30.28 -54.94
CA ALA A 517 -11.59 -31.28 -55.99
C ALA A 517 -11.23 -30.57 -57.30
N GLN A 518 -9.97 -30.64 -57.72
CA GLN A 518 -9.56 -30.16 -59.05
C GLN A 518 -10.04 -31.13 -60.13
N THR A 519 -10.97 -30.69 -60.97
CA THR A 519 -11.30 -31.36 -62.23
C THR A 519 -10.34 -30.83 -63.31
N ASN A 520 -9.34 -31.62 -63.70
CA ASN A 520 -8.46 -31.31 -64.84
C ASN A 520 -9.26 -31.42 -66.14
N THR A 521 -9.60 -30.28 -66.76
CA THR A 521 -10.09 -30.22 -68.14
C THR A 521 -8.90 -30.04 -69.10
N THR A 522 -8.54 -31.10 -69.80
CA THR A 522 -7.56 -31.09 -70.89
C THR A 522 -8.14 -30.36 -72.11
N GLN A 523 -7.71 -29.12 -72.37
CA GLN A 523 -7.88 -28.47 -73.67
C GLN A 523 -6.71 -28.85 -74.58
N THR A 524 -6.97 -29.71 -75.57
CA THR A 524 -6.10 -29.91 -76.72
C THR A 524 -6.15 -28.66 -77.61
N GLN A 525 -5.11 -27.83 -77.56
CA GLN A 525 -4.84 -26.82 -78.57
C GLN A 525 -3.86 -27.39 -79.60
N GLN A 526 -4.39 -27.50 -80.82
CA GLN A 526 -3.76 -27.91 -82.06
C GLN A 526 -2.66 -26.91 -82.45
N GLN A 527 -1.39 -27.31 -82.35
CA GLN A 527 -0.27 -26.50 -82.79
C GLN A 527 0.37 -27.14 -84.04
N SER A 528 0.26 -26.43 -85.15
CA SER A 528 0.80 -26.80 -86.45
C SER A 528 2.32 -26.83 -86.43
N GLY A 529 2.89 -27.84 -87.10
CA GLY A 529 4.33 -28.02 -87.25
C GLY A 529 4.97 -26.93 -88.10
N GLY A 530 6.03 -26.33 -87.58
CA GLY A 530 6.98 -25.49 -88.30
C GLY A 530 8.40 -25.92 -87.99
N LEU A 531 9.01 -26.63 -88.93
CA LEU A 531 10.39 -27.12 -88.93
C LEU A 531 11.37 -25.93 -88.91
N ARG A 532 12.30 -25.86 -87.93
CA ARG A 532 13.48 -24.98 -88.02
C ARG A 532 14.75 -25.72 -87.57
N ILE A 533 15.73 -25.67 -88.46
CA ILE A 533 17.00 -26.37 -88.47
C ILE A 533 18.02 -25.62 -87.58
N PRO A 534 18.90 -26.32 -86.83
CA PRO A 534 19.91 -25.68 -85.98
C PRO A 534 21.12 -25.18 -86.77
N GLY A 535 21.56 -23.95 -86.47
CA GLY A 535 22.88 -23.43 -86.83
C GLY A 535 22.86 -22.11 -87.58
N LEU A 536 23.02 -20.99 -86.85
CA LEU A 536 23.79 -19.84 -87.32
C LEU A 536 24.12 -18.89 -86.17
N GLN A 537 25.27 -18.27 -86.35
CA GLN A 537 26.21 -17.70 -85.41
C GLN A 537 26.05 -16.17 -85.32
N GLY A 538 26.53 -15.58 -84.23
CA GLY A 538 26.88 -14.15 -84.11
C GLY A 538 25.72 -13.21 -83.76
N GLN A 539 25.91 -12.01 -83.23
CA GLN A 539 27.07 -11.28 -82.72
C GLN A 539 26.51 -9.97 -82.14
N GLY A 540 27.14 -9.43 -81.09
CA GLY A 540 26.96 -8.04 -80.61
C GLY A 540 25.94 -7.90 -79.47
N GLY A 541 26.17 -7.14 -78.41
CA GLY A 541 27.22 -6.17 -78.15
C GLY A 541 26.67 -5.03 -77.28
N ALA A 542 27.12 -5.00 -76.03
CA ALA A 542 27.53 -3.81 -75.27
C ALA A 542 26.51 -2.81 -74.65
N ARG A 543 26.92 -2.40 -73.43
CA ARG A 543 26.63 -1.16 -72.66
C ARG A 543 25.28 -1.10 -71.94
N GLY A 544 25.18 -0.64 -70.69
CA GLY A 544 26.17 -0.07 -69.78
C GLY A 544 25.47 0.78 -68.69
N GLN A 545 25.99 0.69 -67.47
CA GLN A 545 26.00 1.66 -66.36
C GLN A 545 24.70 2.34 -65.87
N GLY A 546 24.47 2.17 -64.57
CA GLY A 546 24.67 3.26 -63.59
C GLY A 546 23.52 4.22 -63.35
N ARG A 547 22.81 4.02 -62.23
CA ARG A 547 22.87 4.90 -61.06
C ARG A 547 22.13 4.29 -59.88
#